data_AF-A0A3N5Z8G9-F1
#
_entry.id   AF-A0A3N5Z8G9-F1
#
_cell.length_a   1.000
_cell.length_b   1.000
_cell.length_c   1.000
_cell.angle_alpha   90.00
_cell.angle_beta   90.00
_cell.angle_gamma   90.00
#
_symmetry.space_group_name_H-M   'P 1'
#
loop_
_entity.id
_entity.type
_entity.pdbx_description
1 polymer ?
#
loop_
_entity_poly.entity_id
_entity_poly.type
_entity_poly.pdbx_seq_one_letter_code
_entity_poly.pdbx_strand_id
1 'polypeptide(L)'
;MRFFCKRQRGYGAEHLLLVLVLGFVPAFAEAYASVQGQTPPATVENLANVSFNADIRVFAVMAALNAAGYDYETSDRQMSAARQMVRQEVRKADAKLLGRLQAFYIEHRQNMDAVRQAAAFVSLALLIEGPPEFRLAVGKKDLPEDVLQVAGFEELVRELFQQIDLNRLWNAVQGHYTAELAAYRPVFLDLIRQTLAYFRIPPRIVLDRQIVVIPELIGPSRLVNARNLEK
;
A
#
# COMPACT_ATOMS: atom_id res chain seq x y z
N MET A 1 -0.38 -55.05 -33.21
CA MET A 1 -0.63 -56.49 -33.45
C MET A 1 0.64 -57.22 -33.04
N ARG A 2 0.55 -58.33 -32.29
CA ARG A 2 1.64 -59.27 -31.94
C ARG A 2 2.52 -58.96 -30.71
N PHE A 3 2.68 -60.03 -29.89
CA PHE A 3 3.89 -60.55 -29.21
C PHE A 3 4.72 -59.56 -28.34
N PHE A 4 5.18 -59.88 -27.14
CA PHE A 4 6.09 -61.00 -26.86
C PHE A 4 6.13 -61.34 -25.36
N CYS A 5 5.93 -62.62 -25.08
CA CYS A 5 6.29 -63.34 -23.87
C CYS A 5 7.78 -63.73 -23.94
N LYS A 6 8.60 -63.33 -22.96
CA LYS A 6 9.82 -64.04 -22.50
C LYS A 6 10.31 -63.34 -21.22
N ARG A 7 10.34 -63.99 -20.06
CA ARG A 7 11.50 -64.76 -19.55
C ARG A 7 10.98 -65.65 -18.39
N GLN A 8 10.77 -66.96 -18.56
CA GLN A 8 11.76 -68.04 -18.35
C GLN A 8 12.53 -67.82 -17.02
N ARG A 9 12.02 -68.30 -15.88
CA ARG A 9 12.12 -69.67 -15.32
C ARG A 9 13.58 -70.05 -14.99
N GLY A 10 13.89 -70.22 -13.70
CA GLY A 10 15.16 -70.83 -13.27
C GLY A 10 15.56 -70.58 -11.81
N TYR A 11 15.06 -71.45 -10.93
CA TYR A 11 15.71 -72.00 -9.73
C TYR A 11 16.63 -71.14 -8.84
N GLY A 12 16.26 -71.10 -7.55
CA GLY A 12 17.18 -71.54 -6.50
C GLY A 12 17.73 -70.45 -5.58
N ALA A 13 17.59 -70.72 -4.28
CA ALA A 13 18.28 -70.11 -3.14
C ALA A 13 17.96 -68.62 -2.91
N GLU A 14 17.23 -68.28 -1.84
CA GLU A 14 17.83 -68.06 -0.52
C GLU A 14 19.04 -67.12 -0.63
N HIS A 15 18.87 -65.88 -0.20
CA HIS A 15 19.80 -65.11 0.65
C HIS A 15 19.36 -63.64 0.62
N LEU A 16 18.54 -63.28 1.62
CA LEU A 16 18.28 -61.90 2.00
C LEU A 16 19.61 -61.31 2.53
N LEU A 17 20.36 -60.61 1.67
CA LEU A 17 21.61 -59.96 2.06
C LEU A 17 21.27 -58.72 2.91
N LEU A 18 21.24 -58.90 4.23
CA LEU A 18 21.13 -57.84 5.20
C LEU A 18 22.50 -57.17 5.35
N VAL A 19 22.74 -56.08 4.61
CA VAL A 19 23.98 -55.29 4.75
C VAL A 19 23.85 -54.43 6.00
N LEU A 20 24.37 -54.97 7.10
CA LEU A 20 24.52 -54.26 8.37
C LEU A 20 25.82 -53.44 8.29
N VAL A 21 25.72 -52.17 7.88
CA VAL A 21 26.85 -51.24 7.96
C VAL A 21 27.03 -50.84 9.42
N LEU A 22 27.91 -51.55 10.13
CA LEU A 22 28.46 -51.12 11.42
C LEU A 22 29.43 -49.96 11.15
N GLY A 23 28.86 -48.77 10.99
CA GLY A 23 29.60 -47.50 10.99
C GLY A 23 29.89 -47.07 12.43
N PHE A 24 31.16 -47.15 12.79
CA PHE A 24 31.79 -46.62 13.99
C PHE A 24 31.25 -45.22 14.34
N VAL A 25 30.57 -45.06 15.48
CA VAL A 25 30.16 -43.75 16.01
C VAL A 25 31.31 -43.23 16.88
N PRO A 26 32.11 -42.24 16.44
CA PRO A 26 32.96 -41.55 17.38
C PRO A 26 32.08 -40.73 18.32
N ALA A 27 32.32 -40.89 19.62
CA ALA A 27 31.76 -40.08 20.68
C ALA A 27 32.19 -38.62 20.51
N PHE A 28 31.41 -37.86 19.74
CA PHE A 28 31.34 -36.40 19.84
C PHE A 28 30.01 -36.07 20.52
N ALA A 29 30.01 -36.25 21.83
CA ALA A 29 29.04 -35.60 22.69
C ALA A 29 29.37 -34.09 22.68
N GLU A 30 28.31 -33.28 22.65
CA GLU A 30 28.30 -31.84 22.99
C GLU A 30 28.86 -30.88 21.94
N ALA A 31 28.07 -30.60 20.89
CA ALA A 31 27.82 -29.22 20.43
C ALA A 31 26.71 -29.16 19.36
N TYR A 32 25.55 -29.77 19.62
CA TYR A 32 24.33 -29.28 18.97
C TYR A 32 23.87 -28.09 19.80
N ALA A 33 24.56 -26.96 19.62
CA ALA A 33 24.06 -25.68 20.08
C ALA A 33 22.64 -25.54 19.52
N SER A 34 21.68 -25.34 20.40
CA SER A 34 20.32 -25.04 20.04
C SER A 34 20.32 -23.90 19.03
N VAL A 35 20.05 -24.21 17.76
CA VAL A 35 19.39 -23.24 16.87
C VAL A 35 18.02 -23.06 17.49
N GLN A 36 17.95 -22.20 18.51
CA GLN A 36 16.70 -21.58 18.88
C GLN A 36 16.16 -21.01 17.58
N GLY A 37 15.03 -21.54 17.11
CA GLY A 37 14.30 -20.94 16.01
C GLY A 37 14.07 -19.49 16.41
N GLN A 38 14.91 -18.59 15.90
CA GLN A 38 14.68 -17.17 16.00
C GLN A 38 13.40 -16.96 15.20
N THR A 39 12.27 -16.91 15.89
CA THR A 39 11.04 -16.36 15.33
C THR A 39 11.46 -15.02 14.75
N PRO A 40 11.27 -14.78 13.44
CA PRO A 40 11.64 -13.51 12.82
C PRO A 40 11.13 -12.37 13.72
N PRO A 41 11.91 -11.29 13.91
CA PRO A 41 11.45 -10.18 14.73
C PRO A 41 10.06 -9.76 14.24
N ALA A 42 9.10 -9.71 15.15
CA ALA A 42 7.71 -9.44 14.78
C ALA A 42 7.63 -8.05 14.14
N THR A 43 7.44 -8.01 12.82
CA THR A 43 7.14 -6.81 12.05
C THR A 43 5.66 -6.49 12.15
N VAL A 44 5.30 -5.23 11.91
CA VAL A 44 3.88 -4.79 11.93
C VAL A 44 3.06 -5.61 10.93
N GLU A 45 3.64 -5.87 9.76
CA GLU A 45 3.07 -6.67 8.68
C GLU A 45 2.68 -8.08 9.15
N ASN A 46 3.57 -8.75 9.89
CA ASN A 46 3.36 -10.13 10.33
C ASN A 46 2.45 -10.25 11.55
N LEU A 47 2.16 -9.15 12.25
CA LEU A 47 1.35 -9.16 13.46
C LEU A 47 -0.16 -9.07 13.17
N ALA A 48 -0.56 -8.29 12.16
CA ALA A 48 -1.96 -7.96 11.93
C ALA A 48 -2.35 -7.67 10.47
N ASN A 49 -1.58 -8.14 9.48
CA ASN A 49 -1.82 -7.89 8.05
C ASN A 49 -1.94 -6.38 7.72
N VAL A 50 -0.98 -5.60 8.21
CA VAL A 50 -0.90 -4.14 7.99
C VAL A 50 0.26 -3.82 7.06
N SER A 51 0.04 -3.06 5.99
CA SER A 51 1.10 -2.59 5.08
C SER A 51 1.20 -1.07 5.07
N PHE A 52 2.41 -0.56 4.86
CA PHE A 52 2.72 0.86 4.82
C PHE A 52 3.19 1.24 3.42
N ASN A 53 2.31 1.87 2.64
CA ASN A 53 2.57 2.11 1.23
C ASN A 53 2.27 3.57 0.89
N ALA A 54 3.23 4.25 0.28
CA ALA A 54 2.95 5.50 -0.40
C ALA A 54 2.20 5.17 -1.71
N ASP A 55 1.18 5.96 -2.06
CA ASP A 55 0.34 5.70 -3.24
C ASP A 55 0.39 6.87 -4.21
N ILE A 56 0.90 6.62 -5.42
CA ILE A 56 1.03 7.65 -6.46
C ILE A 56 -0.33 8.18 -6.91
N ARG A 57 -1.41 7.41 -6.79
CA ARG A 57 -2.76 7.85 -7.14
C ARG A 57 -3.24 8.92 -6.17
N VAL A 58 -3.07 8.65 -4.87
CA VAL A 58 -3.37 9.62 -3.80
C VAL A 58 -2.53 10.88 -3.99
N PHE A 59 -1.24 10.72 -4.25
CA PHE A 59 -0.37 11.84 -4.57
C PHE A 59 -0.84 12.66 -5.78
N ALA A 60 -1.17 12.02 -6.90
CA ALA A 60 -1.55 12.70 -8.13
C ALA A 60 -2.85 13.49 -7.97
N VAL A 61 -3.86 12.89 -7.33
CA VAL A 61 -5.13 13.55 -7.04
C VAL A 61 -4.92 14.73 -6.08
N MET A 62 -4.13 14.56 -5.01
CA MET A 62 -3.87 15.64 -4.07
C MET A 62 -3.00 16.74 -4.67
N ALA A 63 -2.09 16.43 -5.59
CA ALA A 63 -1.34 17.43 -6.36
C ALA A 63 -2.27 18.26 -7.25
N ALA A 64 -3.21 17.62 -7.95
CA ALA A 64 -4.24 18.31 -8.73
C ALA A 64 -5.16 19.17 -7.85
N LEU A 65 -5.51 18.70 -6.66
CA LEU A 65 -6.31 19.46 -5.70
C LEU A 65 -5.56 20.69 -5.17
N ASN A 66 -4.25 20.57 -4.90
CA ASN A 66 -3.39 21.71 -4.56
C ASN A 66 -3.28 22.70 -5.73
N ALA A 67 -3.22 22.22 -6.97
CA ALA A 67 -3.22 23.05 -8.18
C ALA A 67 -4.56 23.80 -8.37
N ALA A 68 -5.67 23.18 -7.98
CA ALA A 68 -7.01 23.75 -7.99
C ALA A 68 -7.23 24.86 -6.92
N GLY A 69 -6.27 25.05 -6.00
CA GLY A 69 -6.33 26.10 -4.99
C GLY A 69 -6.77 25.62 -3.60
N TYR A 70 -6.76 24.32 -3.33
CA TYR A 70 -6.98 23.80 -1.98
C TYR A 70 -5.83 24.21 -1.03
N ASP A 71 -6.16 24.97 0.01
CA ASP A 71 -5.18 25.56 0.94
C ASP A 71 -5.58 25.41 2.42
N TYR A 72 -6.41 24.41 2.74
CA TYR A 72 -6.73 24.12 4.12
C TYR A 72 -5.50 23.53 4.83
N GLU A 73 -5.25 24.04 6.04
CA GLU A 73 -4.21 23.61 6.99
C GLU A 73 -4.80 23.61 8.40
N THR A 74 -4.29 22.76 9.28
CA THR A 74 -4.63 22.84 10.71
C THR A 74 -3.89 24.02 11.34
N SER A 75 -4.53 24.71 12.27
CA SER A 75 -4.08 25.98 12.85
C SER A 75 -2.77 25.92 13.64
N ASP A 76 -2.20 24.74 13.82
CA ASP A 76 -1.12 24.41 14.74
C ASP A 76 0.11 23.76 14.06
N ARG A 77 0.15 23.69 12.72
CA ARG A 77 1.31 23.17 12.00
C ARG A 77 1.57 23.91 10.69
N GLN A 78 2.85 24.09 10.39
CA GLN A 78 3.27 24.61 9.10
C GLN A 78 3.10 23.55 8.00
N MET A 79 2.77 24.02 6.81
CA MET A 79 2.75 23.24 5.57
C MET A 79 4.04 22.43 5.41
N SER A 80 3.92 21.14 5.09
CA SER A 80 5.09 20.26 4.93
C SER A 80 6.01 20.73 3.80
N ALA A 81 7.31 20.40 3.88
CA ALA A 81 8.26 20.71 2.81
C ALA A 81 7.85 20.06 1.47
N ALA A 82 7.31 18.84 1.51
CA ALA A 82 6.80 18.15 0.33
C ALA A 82 5.61 18.92 -0.29
N ARG A 83 4.66 19.40 0.53
CA ARG A 83 3.51 20.17 0.04
C ARG A 83 3.95 21.50 -0.58
N GLN A 84 4.91 22.19 0.05
CA GLN A 84 5.47 23.45 -0.48
C GLN A 84 6.10 23.23 -1.87
N MET A 85 6.96 22.20 -2.01
CA MET A 85 7.58 21.83 -3.27
C MET A 85 6.53 21.50 -4.34
N VAL A 86 5.55 20.67 -4.00
CA VAL A 86 4.50 20.28 -4.95
C VAL A 86 3.67 21.48 -5.38
N ARG A 87 3.25 22.36 -4.46
CA ARG A 87 2.51 23.58 -4.80
C ARG A 87 3.28 24.51 -5.73
N GLN A 88 4.60 24.59 -5.57
CA GLN A 88 5.44 25.38 -6.47
C GLN A 88 5.49 24.79 -7.88
N GLU A 89 5.61 23.48 -7.99
CA GLU A 89 5.74 22.80 -9.29
C GLU A 89 4.41 22.74 -10.05
N VAL A 90 3.29 22.44 -9.39
CA VAL A 90 1.99 22.34 -10.08
C VAL A 90 1.51 23.67 -10.66
N ARG A 91 1.99 24.81 -10.14
CA ARG A 91 1.71 26.16 -10.69
C ARG A 91 2.35 26.40 -12.06
N LYS A 92 3.28 25.55 -12.50
CA LYS A 92 3.88 25.63 -13.84
C LYS A 92 3.01 25.01 -14.94
N ALA A 93 1.90 24.36 -14.57
CA ALA A 93 0.92 23.87 -15.53
C ALA A 93 0.30 25.01 -16.34
N ASP A 94 -0.27 24.66 -17.49
CA ASP A 94 -0.93 25.63 -18.37
C ASP A 94 -2.10 26.32 -17.66
N ALA A 95 -2.25 27.62 -17.92
CA ALA A 95 -3.24 28.45 -17.25
C ALA A 95 -4.68 27.98 -17.51
N LYS A 96 -4.98 27.40 -18.69
CA LYS A 96 -6.30 26.84 -19.01
C LYS A 96 -6.57 25.58 -18.19
N LEU A 97 -5.57 24.71 -18.02
CA LEU A 97 -5.71 23.54 -17.15
C LEU A 97 -5.90 23.96 -15.69
N LEU A 98 -5.10 24.90 -15.19
CA LEU A 98 -5.24 25.43 -13.83
C LEU A 98 -6.64 26.04 -13.61
N GLY A 99 -7.15 26.79 -14.58
CA GLY A 99 -8.51 27.34 -14.53
C GLY A 99 -9.60 26.26 -14.48
N ARG A 100 -9.45 25.16 -15.25
CA ARG A 100 -10.38 24.02 -15.21
C ARG A 100 -10.35 23.27 -13.88
N LEU A 101 -9.15 23.04 -13.34
CA LEU A 101 -8.96 22.43 -12.02
C LEU A 101 -9.64 23.26 -10.93
N GLN A 102 -9.40 24.57 -10.93
CA GLN A 102 -10.01 25.49 -9.98
C GLN A 102 -11.54 25.54 -10.12
N ALA A 103 -12.05 25.63 -11.34
CA ALA A 103 -13.49 25.65 -11.60
C ALA A 103 -14.16 24.36 -11.08
N PHE A 104 -13.57 23.20 -11.39
CA PHE A 104 -14.06 21.91 -10.90
C PHE A 104 -14.09 21.88 -9.36
N TYR A 105 -13.03 22.31 -8.70
CA TYR A 105 -12.94 22.33 -7.24
C TYR A 105 -14.00 23.25 -6.60
N ILE A 106 -14.28 24.40 -7.19
CA ILE A 106 -15.30 25.35 -6.70
C ILE A 106 -16.71 24.80 -6.91
N GLU A 107 -17.00 24.27 -8.10
CA GLU A 107 -18.32 23.74 -8.47
C GLU A 107 -18.73 22.56 -7.56
N HIS A 108 -17.78 21.68 -7.24
CA HIS A 108 -18.03 20.48 -6.45
C HIS A 108 -17.82 20.68 -4.94
N ARG A 109 -17.77 21.93 -4.45
CA ARG A 109 -17.65 22.21 -3.01
C ARG A 109 -18.94 21.95 -2.23
N GLN A 110 -20.11 21.99 -2.87
CA GLN A 110 -21.46 21.62 -2.36
C GLN A 110 -21.65 21.69 -0.82
N ASN A 111 -21.40 22.84 -0.19
CA ASN A 111 -21.52 23.06 1.26
C ASN A 111 -20.65 22.15 2.15
N MET A 112 -19.68 21.44 1.59
CA MET A 112 -18.67 20.71 2.34
C MET A 112 -17.68 21.69 2.96
N ASP A 113 -17.28 21.41 4.20
CA ASP A 113 -16.05 21.99 4.71
C ASP A 113 -14.85 21.44 3.92
N ALA A 114 -13.71 22.11 4.05
CA ALA A 114 -12.51 21.76 3.30
C ALA A 114 -11.97 20.35 3.66
N VAL A 115 -12.30 19.83 4.85
CA VAL A 115 -11.88 18.51 5.30
C VAL A 115 -12.65 17.42 4.57
N ARG A 116 -13.98 17.51 4.59
CA ARG A 116 -14.89 16.57 3.93
C ARG A 116 -14.66 16.58 2.42
N GLN A 117 -14.41 17.75 1.85
CA GLN A 117 -14.11 17.87 0.43
C GLN A 117 -12.81 17.14 0.06
N ALA A 118 -11.71 17.35 0.79
CA ALA A 118 -10.46 16.63 0.54
C ALA A 118 -10.62 15.11 0.72
N ALA A 119 -11.44 14.68 1.68
CA ALA A 119 -11.70 13.27 1.92
C ALA A 119 -12.39 12.57 0.73
N ALA A 120 -13.28 13.27 0.00
CA ALA A 120 -13.90 12.75 -1.23
C ALA A 120 -12.88 12.56 -2.36
N PHE A 121 -11.96 13.50 -2.53
CA PHE A 121 -10.85 13.37 -3.50
C PHE A 121 -9.90 12.22 -3.14
N VAL A 122 -9.60 12.01 -1.85
CA VAL A 122 -8.82 10.83 -1.42
C VAL A 122 -9.58 9.54 -1.71
N SER A 123 -10.90 9.49 -1.45
CA SER A 123 -11.74 8.35 -1.83
C SER A 123 -11.66 8.07 -3.34
N LEU A 124 -11.76 9.10 -4.18
CA LEU A 124 -11.60 8.98 -5.64
C LEU A 124 -10.24 8.37 -6.01
N ALA A 125 -9.15 8.86 -5.40
CA ALA A 125 -7.80 8.39 -5.68
C ALA A 125 -7.61 6.89 -5.42
N LEU A 126 -8.35 6.33 -4.47
CA LEU A 126 -8.30 4.90 -4.17
C LEU A 126 -9.09 4.05 -5.17
N LEU A 127 -10.03 4.66 -5.89
CA LEU A 127 -10.93 4.03 -6.86
C LEU A 127 -10.55 4.32 -8.32
N ILE A 128 -9.36 4.86 -8.57
CA ILE A 128 -8.80 5.00 -9.92
C ILE A 128 -7.64 4.04 -10.16
N GLU A 129 -7.39 3.75 -11.44
CA GLU A 129 -6.22 3.04 -11.94
C GLU A 129 -4.94 3.85 -11.68
N GLY A 130 -3.80 3.16 -11.70
CA GLY A 130 -2.50 3.82 -11.65
C GLY A 130 -2.19 4.65 -12.90
N PRO A 131 -1.04 5.36 -12.91
CA PRO A 131 -0.57 6.04 -14.10
C PRO A 131 -0.35 5.07 -15.28
N PRO A 132 -0.42 5.56 -16.52
CA PRO A 132 -0.66 6.96 -16.91
C PRO A 132 -2.13 7.32 -17.07
N GLU A 133 -3.05 6.36 -16.95
CA GLU A 133 -4.44 6.53 -17.41
C GLU A 133 -5.39 7.10 -16.35
N PHE A 134 -5.20 6.77 -15.07
CA PHE A 134 -6.04 7.26 -13.95
C PHE A 134 -7.56 7.08 -14.14
N ARG A 135 -8.01 6.09 -14.90
CA ARG A 135 -9.44 5.85 -15.12
C ARG A 135 -10.09 5.28 -13.86
N LEU A 136 -11.39 5.48 -13.68
CA LEU A 136 -12.15 4.81 -12.64
C LEU A 136 -11.99 3.29 -12.75
N ALA A 137 -11.59 2.64 -11.66
CA ALA A 137 -11.40 1.20 -11.58
C ALA A 137 -12.73 0.43 -11.46
N VAL A 138 -13.80 1.14 -11.08
CA VAL A 138 -15.16 0.59 -10.95
C VAL A 138 -16.15 1.42 -11.78
N GLY A 139 -17.30 0.83 -12.10
CA GLY A 139 -18.37 1.53 -12.81
C GLY A 139 -18.97 2.65 -11.96
N LYS A 140 -19.49 3.71 -12.60
CA LYS A 140 -20.08 4.86 -11.87
C LYS A 140 -21.19 4.47 -10.90
N LYS A 141 -21.98 3.45 -11.21
CA LYS A 141 -23.07 2.95 -10.35
C LYS A 141 -22.57 2.31 -9.04
N ASP A 142 -21.32 1.89 -9.00
CA ASP A 142 -20.69 1.22 -7.86
C ASP A 142 -19.82 2.20 -7.05
N LEU A 143 -19.80 3.48 -7.44
CA LEU A 143 -19.08 4.52 -6.72
C LEU A 143 -19.85 4.93 -5.44
N PRO A 144 -19.14 5.12 -4.32
CA PRO A 144 -19.69 5.78 -3.14
C PRO A 144 -20.23 7.18 -3.44
N GLU A 145 -21.20 7.64 -2.65
CA GLU A 145 -21.86 8.94 -2.84
C GLU A 145 -20.89 10.13 -2.79
N ASP A 146 -19.88 10.09 -1.90
CA ASP A 146 -18.86 11.14 -1.82
C ASP A 146 -17.98 11.18 -3.08
N VAL A 147 -17.68 10.02 -3.67
CA VAL A 147 -16.87 9.92 -4.90
C VAL A 147 -17.66 10.33 -6.13
N LEU A 148 -18.95 9.99 -6.19
CA LEU A 148 -19.84 10.41 -7.28
C LEU A 148 -19.84 11.92 -7.48
N GLN A 149 -19.75 12.68 -6.38
CA GLN A 149 -19.73 14.15 -6.41
C GLN A 149 -18.43 14.74 -6.95
N VAL A 150 -17.35 13.96 -7.05
CA VAL A 150 -16.06 14.43 -7.59
C VAL A 150 -15.62 13.62 -8.81
N ALA A 151 -16.50 12.76 -9.34
CA ALA A 151 -16.24 11.98 -10.54
C ALA A 151 -16.04 12.89 -11.76
N GLY A 152 -15.10 12.54 -12.63
CA GLY A 152 -14.62 13.37 -13.73
C GLY A 152 -13.36 14.17 -13.38
N PHE A 153 -13.00 14.29 -12.10
CA PHE A 153 -11.74 14.93 -11.71
C PHE A 153 -10.52 14.12 -12.15
N GLU A 154 -10.65 12.80 -12.24
CA GLU A 154 -9.58 11.89 -12.66
C GLU A 154 -9.04 12.19 -14.06
N GLU A 155 -9.89 12.73 -14.95
CA GLU A 155 -9.49 13.16 -16.29
C GLU A 155 -8.56 14.40 -16.23
N LEU A 156 -8.82 15.32 -15.31
CA LEU A 156 -7.95 16.48 -15.06
C LEU A 156 -6.64 16.06 -14.38
N VAL A 157 -6.69 15.05 -13.52
CA VAL A 157 -5.51 14.45 -12.89
C VAL A 157 -4.61 13.82 -13.95
N ARG A 158 -5.19 13.07 -14.91
CA ARG A 158 -4.45 12.50 -16.05
C ARG A 158 -3.76 13.59 -16.87
N GLU A 159 -4.50 14.64 -17.23
CA GLU A 159 -3.97 15.76 -18.02
C GLU A 159 -2.80 16.45 -17.30
N LEU A 160 -2.97 16.74 -16.00
CA LEU A 160 -1.91 17.31 -15.18
C LEU A 160 -0.70 16.37 -15.10
N PHE A 161 -0.93 15.07 -14.88
CA PHE A 161 0.15 14.09 -14.74
C PHE A 161 1.07 14.06 -15.96
N GLN A 162 0.46 14.11 -17.15
CA GLN A 162 1.18 14.11 -18.43
C GLN A 162 1.86 15.46 -18.69
N GLN A 163 1.19 16.56 -18.38
CA GLN A 163 1.65 17.89 -18.77
C GLN A 163 2.90 18.35 -18.02
N ILE A 164 2.98 18.11 -16.71
CA ILE A 164 4.08 18.62 -15.86
C ILE A 164 5.08 17.54 -15.44
N ASP A 165 5.03 16.35 -16.06
CA ASP A 165 5.81 15.16 -15.65
C ASP A 165 5.69 14.92 -14.13
N LEU A 166 4.45 14.73 -13.68
CA LEU A 166 4.14 14.56 -12.27
C LEU A 166 4.80 13.31 -11.68
N ASN A 167 5.16 12.33 -12.52
CA ASN A 167 5.96 11.17 -12.13
C ASN A 167 7.36 11.56 -11.65
N ARG A 168 8.03 12.50 -12.34
CA ARG A 168 9.31 13.04 -11.89
C ARG A 168 9.19 13.74 -10.54
N LEU A 169 8.12 14.51 -10.34
CA LEU A 169 7.87 15.17 -9.06
C LEU A 169 7.59 14.16 -7.94
N TRP A 170 6.80 13.12 -8.21
CA TRP A 170 6.57 12.00 -7.29
C TRP A 170 7.89 11.37 -6.82
N ASN A 171 8.80 11.09 -7.76
CA ASN A 171 10.13 10.56 -7.48
C ASN A 171 10.97 11.51 -6.61
N ALA A 172 10.89 12.82 -6.87
CA ALA A 172 11.63 13.83 -6.10
C ALA A 172 11.18 13.89 -4.62
N VAL A 173 9.89 13.66 -4.34
CA VAL A 173 9.36 13.70 -2.97
C VAL A 173 9.38 12.35 -2.24
N GLN A 174 9.76 11.24 -2.89
CA GLN A 174 9.73 9.89 -2.30
C GLN A 174 10.49 9.78 -0.97
N GLY A 175 11.59 10.51 -0.83
CA GLY A 175 12.36 10.52 0.41
C GLY A 175 11.54 10.99 1.62
N HIS A 176 10.68 11.99 1.44
CA HIS A 176 9.80 12.48 2.51
C HIS A 176 8.77 11.42 2.92
N TYR A 177 8.14 10.76 1.94
CA TYR A 177 7.17 9.70 2.18
C TYR A 177 7.79 8.50 2.89
N THR A 178 8.99 8.09 2.46
CA THR A 178 9.72 6.97 3.06
C THR A 178 10.09 7.26 4.53
N ALA A 179 10.54 8.49 4.82
CA ALA A 179 10.86 8.91 6.18
C ALA A 179 9.63 8.92 7.10
N GLU A 180 8.49 9.42 6.63
CA GLU A 180 7.24 9.43 7.40
C GLU A 180 6.76 8.01 7.71
N LEU A 181 6.77 7.11 6.71
CA LEU A 181 6.40 5.70 6.91
C LEU A 181 7.32 5.01 7.91
N ALA A 182 8.63 5.27 7.84
CA ALA A 182 9.58 4.73 8.80
C ALA A 182 9.28 5.20 10.23
N ALA A 183 8.83 6.44 10.42
CA ALA A 183 8.44 6.99 11.71
C ALA A 183 7.14 6.34 12.27
N TYR A 184 6.18 5.98 11.41
CA TYR A 184 4.93 5.35 11.84
C TYR A 184 5.12 3.91 12.32
N ARG A 185 6.04 3.15 11.70
CA ARG A 185 6.24 1.73 11.98
C ARG A 185 6.39 1.37 13.47
N PRO A 186 7.29 1.97 14.26
CA PRO A 186 7.42 1.62 15.67
C PRO A 186 6.17 1.96 16.49
N VAL A 187 5.50 3.07 16.18
CA VAL A 187 4.25 3.47 16.87
C VAL A 187 3.15 2.44 16.63
N PHE A 188 2.95 2.00 15.38
CA PHE A 188 1.98 0.97 15.04
C PHE A 188 2.34 -0.39 15.64
N LEU A 189 3.62 -0.74 15.65
CA LEU A 189 4.10 -1.98 16.25
C LEU A 189 3.68 -2.08 17.72
N ASP A 190 3.95 -1.03 18.48
CA ASP A 190 3.65 -0.98 19.90
C ASP A 190 2.13 -0.93 20.15
N LEU A 191 1.39 -0.15 19.37
CA LEU A 191 -0.06 -0.08 19.46
C LEU A 191 -0.70 -1.46 19.24
N ILE A 192 -0.34 -2.15 18.15
CA ILE A 192 -0.89 -3.47 17.82
C ILE A 192 -0.54 -4.48 18.91
N ARG A 193 0.71 -4.49 19.38
CA ARG A 193 1.15 -5.38 20.48
C ARG A 193 0.33 -5.14 21.74
N GLN A 194 0.16 -3.88 22.15
CA GLN A 194 -0.60 -3.52 23.34
C GLN A 194 -2.07 -3.90 23.21
N THR A 195 -2.70 -3.64 22.06
CA THR A 195 -4.10 -4.00 21.79
C THR A 195 -4.29 -5.52 21.83
N LEU A 196 -3.44 -6.28 21.14
CA LEU A 196 -3.51 -7.75 21.15
C LEU A 196 -3.30 -8.32 22.56
N ALA A 197 -2.33 -7.79 23.31
CA ALA A 197 -2.07 -8.20 24.68
C ALA A 197 -3.27 -7.90 25.60
N TYR A 198 -3.88 -6.72 25.49
CA TYR A 198 -5.06 -6.33 26.26
C TYR A 198 -6.23 -7.29 26.01
N PHE A 199 -6.54 -7.57 24.74
CA PHE A 199 -7.60 -8.51 24.37
C PHE A 199 -7.22 -9.98 24.52
N ARG A 200 -5.96 -10.29 24.88
CA ARG A 200 -5.39 -11.64 24.96
C ARG A 200 -5.54 -12.43 23.66
N ILE A 201 -5.39 -11.73 22.53
CA ILE A 201 -5.46 -12.31 21.19
C ILE A 201 -4.03 -12.59 20.71
N PRO A 202 -3.68 -13.83 20.30
CA PRO A 202 -2.38 -14.09 19.70
C PRO A 202 -2.28 -13.42 18.32
N PRO A 203 -1.11 -12.91 17.92
CA PRO A 203 -0.91 -12.36 16.57
C PRO A 203 -1.27 -13.38 15.49
N ARG A 204 -1.97 -12.92 14.45
CA ARG A 204 -2.40 -13.77 13.33
C ARG A 204 -2.55 -12.95 12.06
N ILE A 205 -2.06 -13.50 10.94
CA ILE A 205 -2.34 -12.99 9.60
C ILE A 205 -3.68 -13.55 9.13
N VAL A 206 -4.56 -12.67 8.66
CA VAL A 206 -5.86 -13.00 8.07
C VAL A 206 -5.80 -12.70 6.58
N LEU A 207 -6.37 -13.57 5.75
CA LEU A 207 -6.24 -13.50 4.28
C LEU A 207 -7.34 -12.68 3.62
N ASP A 208 -8.45 -12.45 4.31
CA ASP A 208 -9.67 -11.82 3.81
C ASP A 208 -9.68 -10.29 3.99
N ARG A 209 -8.78 -9.74 4.81
CA ARG A 209 -8.70 -8.31 5.10
C ARG A 209 -7.27 -7.86 5.31
N GLN A 210 -6.97 -6.65 4.86
CA GLN A 210 -5.68 -6.00 5.03
C GLN A 210 -5.89 -4.54 5.38
N ILE A 211 -5.08 -4.00 6.30
CA ILE A 211 -5.05 -2.57 6.59
C ILE A 211 -3.90 -1.97 5.78
N VAL A 212 -4.18 -0.94 4.99
CA VAL A 212 -3.14 -0.20 4.25
C VAL A 212 -3.05 1.20 4.85
N VAL A 213 -1.87 1.54 5.36
CA VAL A 213 -1.56 2.87 5.86
C VAL A 213 -0.88 3.64 4.74
N ILE A 214 -1.53 4.72 4.30
CA ILE A 214 -1.04 5.61 3.25
C ILE A 214 -0.77 6.97 3.91
N PRO A 215 0.48 7.46 3.93
CA PRO A 215 0.78 8.78 4.48
C PRO A 215 0.34 9.84 3.47
N GLU A 216 -0.28 10.92 3.95
CA GLU A 216 -0.60 12.09 3.13
C GLU A 216 0.26 13.29 3.59
N LEU A 217 1.35 13.55 2.86
CA LEU A 217 2.27 14.65 3.16
C LEU A 217 1.91 15.96 2.46
N ILE A 218 1.14 15.91 1.37
CA ILE A 218 0.79 17.06 0.53
C ILE A 218 -0.64 17.57 0.77
N GLY A 219 -1.25 17.08 1.85
CA GLY A 219 -2.54 17.49 2.37
C GLY A 219 -2.38 18.21 3.71
N PRO A 220 -3.50 18.50 4.39
CA PRO A 220 -3.45 19.13 5.70
C PRO A 220 -2.83 18.18 6.73
N SER A 221 -1.97 18.73 7.58
CA SER A 221 -1.40 17.95 8.69
C SER A 221 -2.48 17.47 9.67
N ARG A 222 -2.21 16.36 10.37
CA ARG A 222 -3.08 15.78 11.41
C ARG A 222 -4.50 15.39 10.96
N LEU A 223 -4.73 15.33 9.66
CA LEU A 223 -5.96 14.78 9.12
C LEU A 223 -5.80 13.27 8.92
N VAL A 224 -6.77 12.49 9.37
CA VAL A 224 -6.80 11.04 9.15
C VAL A 224 -8.09 10.67 8.45
N ASN A 225 -7.96 9.90 7.37
CA ASN A 225 -9.09 9.32 6.66
C ASN A 225 -9.03 7.80 6.78
N ALA A 226 -10.18 7.19 7.07
CA ALA A 226 -10.37 5.75 7.05
C ALA A 226 -11.43 5.41 6.00
N ARG A 227 -11.15 4.37 5.20
CA ARG A 227 -12.03 3.87 4.14
C ARG A 227 -12.03 2.35 4.16
N ASN A 228 -13.20 1.78 3.90
CA ASN A 228 -13.34 0.36 3.62
C ASN A 228 -13.53 0.21 2.11
N LEU A 229 -12.70 -0.61 1.49
CA LEU A 229 -12.73 -0.86 0.05
C LEU A 229 -12.89 -2.36 -0.15
N GLU A 230 -13.97 -2.74 -0.80
CA GLU A 230 -14.15 -4.10 -1.29
C GLU A 230 -13.30 -4.24 -2.57
N LYS A 231 -12.48 -5.30 -2.64
CA LYS A 231 -11.66 -5.61 -3.81
C LYS A 231 -12.44 -6.42 -4.82
#